data_AF-A0A349PKC4-F1
#
_entry.id   AF-A0A349PKC4-F1
#
_cell.length_a   1.000
_cell.length_b   1.000
_cell.length_c   1.000
_cell.angle_alpha   90.00
_cell.angle_beta   90.00
_cell.angle_gamma   90.00
#
_symmetry.space_group_name_H-M   'P 1'
#
loop_
_entity.id
_entity.type
_entity.pdbx_description
1 polymer ?
#
loop_
_entity_poly.entity_id
_entity_poly.type
_entity_poly.pdbx_seq_one_letter_code
_entity_poly.pdbx_strand_id
1 'polypeptide(L)'
;MAGLIKKSKAKFNSFNKEGKTTFVQNNGISILDVILFNTDIKIKYLHVTTFRISKKDIYILIALKDQNYIEDYELLISDSIRQMVVGSYNHLKNNNIKFKELNTHTKMAFIEKENGDLVNVFSSGNFNPDGKIEFTSVDYNKETFYNFTNWIKSL
;
A
#
# COMPACT_ATOMS: atom_id res chain seq x y z
N MET A 1 -10.30 -12.41 -6.22
CA MET A 1 -8.94 -11.82 -6.24
C MET A 1 -8.42 -11.58 -7.66
N ALA A 2 -8.34 -12.59 -8.53
CA ALA A 2 -7.82 -12.48 -9.90
C ALA A 2 -8.40 -11.31 -10.74
N GLY A 3 -9.71 -11.05 -10.64
CA GLY A 3 -10.34 -9.93 -11.34
C GLY A 3 -9.85 -8.54 -10.91
N LEU A 4 -9.51 -8.36 -9.63
CA LEU A 4 -8.95 -7.10 -9.11
C LEU A 4 -7.53 -6.89 -9.64
N ILE A 5 -6.68 -7.92 -9.55
CA ILE A 5 -5.31 -7.89 -10.08
C ILE A 5 -5.32 -7.57 -11.58
N LYS A 6 -6.19 -8.22 -12.36
CA LYS A 6 -6.33 -7.94 -13.80
C LYS A 6 -6.72 -6.48 -14.06
N LYS A 7 -7.65 -5.93 -13.27
CA LYS A 7 -8.07 -4.53 -13.38
C LYS A 7 -6.92 -3.57 -13.05
N SER A 8 -6.15 -3.84 -12.00
CA SER A 8 -4.99 -3.04 -11.65
C SER A 8 -3.93 -3.10 -12.75
N LYS A 9 -3.59 -4.30 -13.28
CA LYS A 9 -2.67 -4.44 -14.43
C LYS A 9 -3.09 -3.61 -15.65
N ALA A 10 -4.38 -3.58 -15.97
CA ALA A 10 -4.88 -2.73 -17.06
C ALA A 10 -4.62 -1.23 -16.84
N LYS A 11 -4.65 -0.75 -15.59
CA LYS A 11 -4.29 0.65 -15.25
C LYS A 11 -2.78 0.92 -15.37
N PHE A 12 -1.92 -0.10 -15.24
CA PHE A 12 -0.45 0.03 -15.22
C PHE A 12 0.24 -0.27 -16.56
N ASN A 13 -0.46 -0.73 -17.58
CA ASN A 13 0.14 -1.02 -18.90
C ASN A 13 0.73 0.22 -19.61
N SER A 14 0.58 1.42 -19.05
CA SER A 14 1.22 2.66 -19.53
C SER A 14 2.56 2.99 -18.84
N PHE A 15 3.09 2.12 -17.97
CA PHE A 15 4.27 2.41 -17.15
C PHE A 15 5.53 1.81 -17.72
N ASN A 16 6.46 2.67 -18.12
CA ASN A 16 7.76 2.25 -18.65
C ASN A 16 8.67 1.81 -17.48
N LYS A 17 9.21 0.59 -17.52
CA LYS A 17 10.04 -0.02 -16.45
C LYS A 17 11.47 0.54 -16.38
N GLU A 18 11.79 1.60 -17.13
CA GLU A 18 13.15 2.13 -17.24
C GLU A 18 13.48 3.09 -16.10
N GLY A 19 13.79 2.53 -14.93
CA GLY A 19 14.74 3.10 -13.95
C GLY A 19 14.53 4.53 -13.44
N LYS A 20 13.40 5.18 -13.73
CA LYS A 20 13.08 6.55 -13.33
C LYS A 20 11.74 6.56 -12.60
N THR A 21 11.67 7.42 -11.58
CA THR A 21 10.43 7.79 -10.88
C THR A 21 9.32 8.01 -11.91
N THR A 22 8.32 7.14 -11.91
CA THR A 22 7.16 7.33 -12.76
C THR A 22 6.15 8.16 -11.99
N PHE A 23 6.00 9.41 -12.40
CA PHE A 23 4.98 10.31 -11.87
C PHE A 23 3.63 9.90 -12.43
N VAL A 24 2.68 9.61 -11.54
CA VAL A 24 1.32 9.26 -11.90
C VAL A 24 0.41 10.40 -11.48
N GLN A 25 0.40 11.45 -12.29
CA GLN A 25 -0.58 12.52 -12.12
C GLN A 25 -1.93 12.09 -12.71
N ASN A 26 -2.97 12.15 -11.88
CA ASN A 26 -4.37 12.20 -12.28
C ASN A 26 -4.90 11.03 -13.13
N ASN A 27 -4.78 9.78 -12.66
CA ASN A 27 -5.33 8.60 -13.36
C ASN A 27 -6.14 7.62 -12.49
N GLY A 28 -6.43 7.98 -11.23
CA GLY A 28 -7.22 7.11 -10.33
C GLY A 28 -6.50 5.80 -9.93
N ILE A 29 -5.17 5.79 -9.93
CA ILE A 29 -4.36 4.71 -9.35
C ILE A 29 -4.15 4.97 -7.86
N SER A 30 -4.63 4.03 -7.04
CA SER A 30 -4.43 4.01 -5.59
C SER A 30 -3.19 3.22 -5.18
N ILE A 31 -2.77 3.37 -3.92
CA ILE A 31 -1.74 2.51 -3.32
C ILE A 31 -2.12 1.03 -3.47
N LEU A 32 -3.38 0.68 -3.24
CA LEU A 32 -3.86 -0.69 -3.39
C LEU A 32 -3.71 -1.21 -4.83
N ASP A 33 -3.98 -0.37 -5.84
CA ASP A 33 -3.76 -0.77 -7.24
C ASP A 33 -2.29 -1.10 -7.50
N VAL A 34 -1.35 -0.32 -6.94
CA VAL A 34 0.09 -0.58 -7.08
C VAL A 34 0.48 -1.89 -6.39
N ILE A 35 -0.05 -2.15 -5.19
CA ILE A 35 0.20 -3.41 -4.47
C ILE A 35 -0.27 -4.59 -5.33
N LEU A 36 -1.52 -4.55 -5.81
CA LEU A 36 -2.11 -5.60 -6.65
C LEU A 36 -1.37 -5.80 -7.98
N PHE A 37 -0.82 -4.74 -8.56
CA PHE A 37 0.00 -4.84 -9.76
C PHE A 37 1.28 -5.66 -9.53
N ASN A 38 1.84 -5.53 -8.33
CA ASN A 38 3.13 -6.11 -7.96
C ASN A 38 3.06 -7.53 -7.39
N THR A 39 1.89 -8.16 -7.37
CA THR A 39 1.70 -9.55 -6.89
C THR A 39 1.98 -10.61 -7.96
N ASP A 40 2.60 -10.23 -9.09
CA ASP A 40 3.11 -11.16 -10.09
C ASP A 40 4.33 -11.94 -9.59
N ILE A 41 5.07 -11.31 -8.68
CA ILE A 41 6.13 -11.89 -7.87
C ILE A 41 5.66 -11.79 -6.42
N LYS A 42 5.93 -12.82 -5.62
CA LYS A 42 5.55 -12.82 -4.21
C LYS A 42 6.16 -11.62 -3.49
N ILE A 43 5.34 -10.90 -2.75
CA ILE A 43 5.78 -9.80 -1.89
C ILE A 43 6.25 -10.41 -0.58
N LYS A 44 7.53 -10.22 -0.27
CA LYS A 44 8.15 -10.71 0.95
C LYS A 44 7.78 -9.82 2.13
N TYR A 45 7.90 -8.50 1.98
CA TYR A 45 7.50 -7.54 2.99
C TYR A 45 6.74 -6.36 2.38
N LEU A 46 5.64 -5.99 3.02
CA LEU A 46 4.83 -4.82 2.67
C LEU A 46 4.69 -3.90 3.89
N HIS A 47 5.23 -2.67 3.82
CA HIS A 47 4.90 -1.62 4.79
C HIS A 47 3.91 -0.65 4.17
N VAL A 48 2.83 -0.35 4.89
CA VAL A 48 1.83 0.63 4.44
C VAL A 48 1.60 1.67 5.53
N THR A 49 1.69 2.95 5.17
CA THR A 49 1.21 4.05 6.01
C THR A 49 -0.04 4.63 5.39
N THR A 50 -1.09 4.85 6.18
CA THR A 50 -2.32 5.44 5.67
C THR A 50 -3.09 6.25 6.71
N PHE A 51 -3.68 7.36 6.26
CA PHE A 51 -4.54 8.17 7.11
C PHE A 51 -5.93 7.56 7.30
N ARG A 52 -6.47 6.89 6.27
CA ARG A 52 -7.74 6.17 6.30
C ARG A 52 -7.65 4.89 5.48
N ILE A 53 -8.29 3.84 5.97
CA ILE A 53 -8.44 2.57 5.25
C ILE A 53 -9.87 2.07 5.36
N SER A 54 -10.43 1.53 4.27
CA SER A 54 -11.79 0.97 4.28
C SER A 54 -11.79 -0.50 4.73
N LYS A 55 -12.93 -0.99 5.24
CA LYS A 55 -13.12 -2.42 5.55
C LYS A 55 -12.79 -3.31 4.34
N LYS A 56 -13.21 -2.89 3.15
CA LYS A 56 -12.99 -3.63 1.90
C LYS A 56 -11.49 -3.82 1.64
N ASP A 57 -10.70 -2.78 1.83
CA ASP A 57 -9.27 -2.84 1.57
C ASP A 57 -8.53 -3.69 2.59
N ILE A 58 -8.97 -3.65 3.84
CA ILE A 58 -8.49 -4.53 4.90
C ILE A 58 -8.71 -6.00 4.51
N TYR A 59 -9.92 -6.36 4.04
CA TYR A 59 -10.20 -7.71 3.55
C TYR A 59 -9.30 -8.12 2.39
N ILE A 60 -8.98 -7.19 1.49
CA ILE A 60 -8.07 -7.48 0.37
C ILE A 60 -6.66 -7.78 0.90
N LEU A 61 -6.16 -6.99 1.86
CA LEU A 61 -4.84 -7.26 2.49
C LEU A 61 -4.80 -8.61 3.20
N ILE A 62 -5.84 -8.96 3.97
CA ILE A 62 -5.98 -10.28 4.60
C ILE A 62 -5.92 -11.37 3.52
N ALA A 63 -6.76 -11.26 2.49
CA ALA A 63 -6.84 -12.26 1.45
C ALA A 63 -5.53 -12.41 0.65
N LEU A 64 -4.77 -11.33 0.45
CA LEU A 64 -3.45 -11.40 -0.17
C LEU A 64 -2.44 -12.16 0.70
N LYS A 65 -2.50 -12.00 2.03
CA LYS A 65 -1.69 -12.77 2.97
C LYS A 65 -2.09 -14.25 2.99
N ASP A 66 -3.39 -14.52 3.14
CA ASP A 66 -3.93 -15.89 3.21
C ASP A 66 -3.67 -16.69 1.93
N GLN A 67 -3.65 -16.01 0.77
CA GLN A 67 -3.35 -16.62 -0.53
C GLN A 67 -1.85 -16.63 -0.87
N ASN A 68 -0.98 -16.29 0.09
CA ASN A 68 0.47 -16.30 -0.04
C ASN A 68 1.02 -15.38 -1.16
N TYR A 69 0.28 -14.33 -1.52
CA TYR A 69 0.80 -13.26 -2.39
C TYR A 69 1.68 -12.27 -1.61
N ILE A 70 1.40 -12.12 -0.31
CA ILE A 70 2.19 -11.33 0.64
C ILE A 70 2.58 -12.23 1.80
N GLU A 71 3.87 -12.36 2.07
CA GLU A 71 4.37 -13.15 3.21
C GLU A 71 4.11 -12.42 4.53
N ASP A 72 4.59 -11.17 4.63
CA ASP A 72 4.29 -10.34 5.78
C ASP A 72 3.99 -8.88 5.43
N TYR A 73 3.21 -8.24 6.29
CA TYR A 73 2.90 -6.83 6.16
C TYR A 73 2.77 -6.13 7.51
N GLU A 74 3.11 -4.85 7.51
CA GLU A 74 2.91 -3.95 8.64
C GLU A 74 2.06 -2.77 8.21
N LEU A 75 1.03 -2.48 8.99
CA LEU A 75 0.13 -1.35 8.76
C LEU A 75 0.36 -0.26 9.81
N LEU A 76 0.73 0.93 9.36
CA LEU A 76 0.84 2.14 10.17
C LEU A 76 -0.38 3.02 9.87
N ILE A 77 -1.29 3.15 10.81
CA ILE A 77 -2.53 3.91 10.63
C ILE A 77 -2.50 5.20 11.44
N SER A 78 -3.20 6.22 10.97
CA SER A 78 -3.43 7.43 11.78
C SER A 78 -4.19 7.10 13.06
N ASP A 79 -3.74 7.66 14.19
CA ASP A 79 -4.46 7.63 15.48
C ASP A 79 -5.90 8.19 15.40
N SER A 80 -6.14 9.08 14.46
CA SER A 80 -7.43 9.71 14.18
C SER A 80 -8.45 8.72 13.58
N ILE A 81 -8.02 7.55 13.11
CA ILE A 81 -8.89 6.56 12.47
C ILE A 81 -10.01 6.08 13.41
N ARG A 82 -9.77 6.08 14.73
CA ARG A 82 -10.71 5.66 15.77
C ARG A 82 -12.03 6.45 15.70
N GLN A 83 -11.94 7.72 15.33
CA GLN A 83 -13.08 8.63 15.29
C GLN A 83 -13.62 8.80 13.86
N MET A 84 -12.73 8.81 12.86
CA MET A 84 -13.13 9.07 11.48
C MET A 84 -13.73 7.87 10.77
N VAL A 85 -13.24 6.65 11.05
CA VAL A 85 -13.64 5.43 10.35
C VAL A 85 -13.79 4.27 11.34
N VAL A 86 -14.60 4.49 12.38
CA VAL A 86 -14.85 3.56 13.52
C VAL A 86 -15.05 2.11 13.05
N GLY A 87 -15.84 1.91 11.99
CA GLY A 87 -16.11 0.59 11.45
C GLY A 87 -14.86 -0.13 10.94
N SER A 88 -13.97 0.55 10.22
CA SER A 88 -12.70 -0.02 9.75
C SER A 88 -11.75 -0.28 10.91
N TYR A 89 -11.70 0.62 11.90
CA TYR A 89 -10.86 0.45 13.09
C TYR A 89 -11.24 -0.79 13.90
N ASN A 90 -12.55 -0.97 14.18
CA ASN A 90 -13.04 -2.16 14.86
C ASN A 90 -12.76 -3.43 14.05
N HIS A 91 -12.82 -3.33 12.72
CA HIS A 91 -12.50 -4.45 11.86
C HIS A 91 -11.01 -4.84 11.92
N LEU A 92 -10.08 -3.88 11.95
CA LEU A 92 -8.65 -4.15 12.16
C LEU A 92 -8.42 -4.91 13.48
N LYS A 93 -9.03 -4.45 14.57
CA LYS A 93 -8.91 -5.09 15.89
C LYS A 93 -9.47 -6.51 15.91
N ASN A 94 -10.63 -6.72 15.29
CA ASN A 94 -11.31 -8.02 15.35
C ASN A 94 -10.64 -9.10 14.49
N ASN A 95 -9.82 -8.73 13.51
CA ASN A 95 -9.13 -9.68 12.63
C ASN A 95 -7.67 -9.94 13.03
N ASN A 96 -7.26 -9.54 14.24
CA ASN A 96 -5.89 -9.70 14.74
C ASN A 96 -4.80 -9.21 13.76
N ILE A 97 -5.11 -8.16 13.00
CA ILE A 97 -4.15 -7.55 12.09
C ILE A 97 -3.12 -6.80 12.93
N LYS A 98 -1.83 -7.02 12.66
CA LYS A 98 -0.76 -6.21 13.25
C LYS A 98 -0.80 -4.81 12.64
N PHE A 99 -1.07 -3.81 13.48
CA PHE A 99 -0.98 -2.41 13.10
C PHE A 99 -0.41 -1.57 14.25
N LYS A 100 0.25 -0.45 13.92
CA LYS A 100 0.61 0.60 14.88
C LYS A 100 -0.16 1.86 14.56
N GLU A 101 -0.52 2.61 15.58
CA GLU A 101 -1.17 3.92 15.44
C GLU A 101 -0.13 5.03 15.57
N LEU A 102 -0.17 6.03 14.68
CA LEU A 102 0.74 7.16 14.65
C LEU A 102 -0.02 8.46 14.38
N ASN A 103 0.46 9.58 14.91
CA ASN A 103 -0.02 10.89 14.47
C ASN A 103 0.59 11.21 13.09
N THR A 104 -0.12 10.82 12.03
CA THR A 104 0.36 10.99 10.66
C THR A 104 -0.78 11.21 9.66
N HIS A 105 -0.51 12.03 8.64
CA HIS A 105 -1.36 12.16 7.45
C HIS A 105 -0.73 11.49 6.21
N THR A 106 0.39 10.80 6.40
CA THR A 106 1.16 10.17 5.33
C THR A 106 0.40 9.02 4.68
N LYS A 107 0.53 8.88 3.35
CA LYS A 107 -0.01 7.76 2.58
C LYS A 107 1.08 7.21 1.68
N MET A 108 1.64 6.08 2.08
CA MET A 108 2.77 5.45 1.39
C MET A 108 2.67 3.93 1.45
N ALA A 109 3.34 3.26 0.51
CA ALA A 109 3.64 1.85 0.61
C ALA A 109 5.06 1.53 0.14
N PHE A 110 5.69 0.58 0.80
CA PHE A 110 7.03 0.10 0.51
C PHE A 110 6.95 -1.41 0.36
N ILE A 111 7.36 -1.90 -0.81
CA ILE A 111 7.21 -3.31 -1.22
C ILE A 111 8.61 -3.90 -1.45
N GLU A 112 8.97 -4.91 -0.67
CA GLU A 112 10.11 -5.81 -0.94
C GLU A 112 9.58 -7.10 -1.54
N LYS A 113 10.04 -7.44 -2.74
CA LYS A 113 9.68 -8.69 -3.43
C LYS A 113 10.68 -9.80 -3.15
N GLU A 114 10.28 -11.05 -3.35
CA GLU A 114 11.13 -12.23 -3.14
C GLU A 114 12.38 -12.24 -4.01
N ASN A 115 12.34 -11.64 -5.21
CA ASN A 115 13.49 -11.49 -6.10
C ASN A 115 14.43 -10.32 -5.72
N GLY A 116 14.14 -9.59 -4.63
CA GLY A 116 14.93 -8.44 -4.18
C GLY A 116 14.54 -7.09 -4.80
N ASP A 117 13.50 -7.04 -5.64
CA ASP A 117 12.99 -5.77 -6.17
C ASP A 117 12.34 -4.94 -5.06
N LEU A 118 12.63 -3.64 -5.07
CA LEU A 118 12.08 -2.66 -4.12
C LEU A 118 11.20 -1.67 -4.86
N VAL A 119 9.98 -1.45 -4.35
CA VAL A 119 9.03 -0.49 -4.91
C VAL A 119 8.56 0.47 -3.83
N ASN A 120 8.71 1.76 -4.08
CA ASN A 120 8.23 2.84 -3.22
C ASN A 120 6.99 3.47 -3.86
N VAL A 121 5.96 3.69 -3.05
CA VAL A 121 4.70 4.28 -3.47
C VAL A 121 4.37 5.43 -2.56
N PHE A 122 4.11 6.60 -3.15
CA PHE A 122 3.66 7.79 -2.44
C PHE A 122 2.34 8.22 -3.04
N SER A 123 1.38 8.62 -2.22
CA SER A 123 0.09 9.09 -2.74
C SER A 123 -0.42 10.29 -1.94
N SER A 124 -1.11 11.20 -2.62
CA SER A 124 -1.96 12.19 -1.95
C SER A 124 -3.28 11.58 -1.47
N GLY A 125 -3.70 10.49 -2.12
CA GLY A 125 -4.90 9.72 -1.81
C GLY A 125 -4.67 8.64 -0.74
N ASN A 126 -5.75 8.30 -0.03
CA ASN A 126 -5.72 7.20 0.94
C ASN A 126 -5.53 5.84 0.24
N PHE A 127 -5.52 4.79 1.04
CA PHE A 127 -5.34 3.43 0.55
C PHE A 127 -6.45 3.00 -0.44
N ASN A 128 -7.65 3.55 -0.28
CA ASN A 128 -8.84 3.26 -1.08
C ASN A 128 -8.93 4.14 -2.34
N PRO A 129 -9.58 3.64 -3.42
CA PRO A 129 -9.80 4.41 -4.64
C PRO A 129 -10.93 5.47 -4.55
N ASP A 130 -11.52 5.72 -3.38
CA ASP A 130 -12.59 6.71 -3.26
C ASP A 130 -12.05 8.10 -2.95
N GLY A 131 -12.24 9.02 -3.90
CA GLY A 131 -11.89 10.42 -3.78
C GLY A 131 -10.75 10.79 -4.72
N LYS A 132 -10.92 11.90 -5.47
CA LYS A 132 -9.98 12.57 -6.37
C LYS A 132 -8.51 12.24 -6.03
N ILE A 133 -7.97 11.16 -6.58
CA ILE A 133 -6.54 10.88 -6.42
C ILE A 133 -5.85 11.86 -7.35
N GLU A 134 -5.32 12.92 -6.76
CA GLU A 134 -4.63 13.99 -7.47
C GLU A 134 -3.24 13.50 -7.91
N PHE A 135 -2.59 12.65 -7.11
CA PHE A 135 -1.24 12.19 -7.36
C PHE A 135 -0.92 10.85 -6.68
N THR A 136 -0.32 9.95 -7.46
CA THR A 136 0.43 8.79 -6.96
C THR A 136 1.80 8.81 -7.63
N SER A 137 2.87 8.45 -6.94
CA SER A 137 4.18 8.24 -7.56
C SER A 137 4.72 6.89 -7.19
N VAL A 138 5.36 6.26 -8.16
CA VAL A 138 6.06 5.00 -7.98
C VAL A 138 7.51 5.20 -8.37
N ASP A 139 8.43 4.83 -7.48
CA ASP A 139 9.85 4.76 -7.77
C ASP A 139 10.46 3.48 -7.20
N TYR A 140 11.71 3.23 -7.57
CA TYR A 140 12.44 2.02 -7.22
C TYR A 140 13.77 2.35 -6.52
N ASN A 141 13.84 3.52 -5.86
CA ASN A 141 15.05 4.00 -5.21
C ASN A 141 15.31 3.21 -3.90
N LYS A 142 16.45 2.52 -3.83
CA LYS A 142 16.81 1.70 -2.66
C LYS A 142 17.07 2.52 -1.41
N GLU A 143 17.69 3.69 -1.54
CA GLU A 143 18.01 4.57 -0.41
C GLU A 143 16.72 5.08 0.25
N THR A 144 15.76 5.54 -0.55
CA THR A 144 14.43 5.95 -0.08
C THR A 144 13.74 4.81 0.69
N PHE A 145 13.80 3.59 0.15
CA PHE A 145 13.22 2.40 0.79
C PHE A 145 13.85 2.14 2.17
N TYR A 146 15.19 2.10 2.24
CA TYR A 146 15.89 1.80 3.49
C TYR A 146 15.76 2.91 4.53
N ASN A 147 15.85 4.17 4.13
CA ASN A 147 15.67 5.31 5.05
C ASN A 147 14.29 5.25 5.71
N PHE A 148 13.24 4.96 4.93
CA PHE A 148 11.90 4.90 5.46
C PHE A 148 11.66 3.65 6.34
N THR A 149 12.06 2.47 5.88
CA THR A 149 11.89 1.24 6.65
C THR A 149 12.71 1.26 7.95
N ASN A 150 13.88 1.91 7.96
CA ASN A 150 14.65 2.14 9.19
C ASN A 150 13.95 3.11 10.14
N TRP A 151 13.38 4.20 9.62
CA TRP A 151 12.56 5.11 10.42
C TRP A 151 11.38 4.37 11.07
N ILE A 152 10.65 3.53 10.33
CA ILE A 152 9.55 2.74 10.90
C ILE A 152 10.03 1.82 12.03
N LYS A 153 11.18 1.16 11.84
CA LYS A 153 11.75 0.27 12.86
C LYS A 153 12.15 1.01 14.14
N SER A 154 12.41 2.32 14.05
CA SER A 154 12.72 3.16 15.21
C SER A 154 11.49 3.65 16.01
N LEU A 155 10.27 3.42 15.48
CA LEU A 155 9.00 3.78 16.13
C LEU A 155 8.49 2.65 17.06
#